data_AF-A0A0G4J0Z7-F1
#
_entry.id   AF-A0A0G4J0Z7-F1
#
_cell.length_a   1.000
_cell.length_b   1.000
_cell.length_c   1.000
_cell.angle_alpha   90.00
_cell.angle_beta   90.00
_cell.angle_gamma   90.00
#
_symmetry.space_group_name_H-M   'P 1'
#
loop_
_entity.id
_entity.type
_entity.pdbx_description
1 polymer ?
#
loop_
_entity_poly.entity_id
_entity_poly.type
_entity_poly.pdbx_seq_one_letter_code
_entity_poly.pdbx_strand_id
1 'polypeptide(L)'
;MAYRSWGNIQPAHYFIFSSLLALTVLLLYAAQRKRALTVARLRAEIPREAMPLARTDMPRRMYQAMVNELVREHRIKASLVPESPGEGDNGWGRSAPDGPNLEGVHFKTSIAKSYLVLEEAASVPRPGTRHRDFRSVRDFMAYLQTEFPGIADDLAQDYIEQYERARFSPYPFDVNDYNRFMATFLEIVERIQ
;
A
#
# COMPACT_ATOMS: atom_id res chain seq x y z
N MET A 1 -38.60 7.27 45.35
CA MET A 1 -38.95 6.95 43.94
C MET A 1 -39.39 5.50 43.89
N ALA A 2 -40.70 5.24 43.83
CA ALA A 2 -41.24 3.88 43.81
C ALA A 2 -41.08 3.28 42.42
N TYR A 3 -40.36 2.16 42.31
CA TYR A 3 -40.24 1.37 41.09
C TYR A 3 -41.61 0.72 40.82
N ARG A 4 -42.32 1.19 39.79
CA ARG A 4 -43.60 0.61 39.37
C ARG A 4 -43.30 -0.77 38.78
N SER A 5 -43.63 -1.84 39.52
CA SER A 5 -43.43 -3.21 39.04
C SER A 5 -44.29 -3.42 37.79
N TRP A 6 -43.62 -3.67 36.68
CA TRP A 6 -44.28 -4.03 35.43
C TRP A 6 -44.98 -5.36 35.70
N GLY A 7 -46.31 -5.41 35.48
CA GLY A 7 -47.16 -6.55 35.83
C GLY A 7 -46.65 -7.88 35.27
N ASN A 8 -47.02 -8.98 35.94
CA ASN A 8 -46.59 -10.34 35.65
C ASN A 8 -46.55 -10.65 34.13
N ILE A 9 -45.35 -10.65 33.55
CA ILE A 9 -45.12 -10.99 32.15
C ILE A 9 -45.40 -12.48 31.98
N GLN A 10 -46.58 -12.81 31.44
CA GLN A 10 -46.91 -14.19 31.11
C GLN A 10 -46.03 -14.70 29.95
N PRO A 11 -45.70 -16.00 29.89
CA PRO A 11 -44.93 -16.61 28.80
C PRO A 11 -45.42 -16.26 27.39
N ALA A 12 -46.73 -16.06 27.22
CA ALA A 12 -47.35 -15.64 25.96
C ALA A 12 -46.77 -14.33 25.38
N HIS A 13 -46.39 -13.38 26.23
CA HIS A 13 -45.82 -12.10 25.77
C HIS A 13 -44.47 -12.30 25.07
N TYR A 14 -43.64 -13.25 25.54
CA TYR A 14 -42.37 -13.56 24.89
C TYR A 14 -42.54 -14.13 23.49
N PHE A 15 -43.57 -14.95 23.26
CA PHE A 15 -43.90 -15.46 21.93
C PHE A 15 -44.39 -14.36 20.98
N ILE A 16 -45.15 -13.39 21.50
CA ILE A 16 -45.60 -12.24 20.70
C ILE A 16 -44.40 -11.35 20.33
N PHE A 17 -43.52 -11.03 21.29
CA PHE A 17 -42.35 -10.21 21.00
C PHE A 17 -41.35 -10.90 20.09
N SER A 18 -41.11 -12.21 20.26
CA SER A 18 -40.20 -12.96 19.40
C SER A 18 -40.73 -13.11 17.97
N SER A 19 -42.03 -13.33 17.79
CA SER A 19 -42.65 -13.37 16.46
C SER A 19 -42.63 -12.01 15.75
N LEU A 20 -42.88 -10.91 16.48
CA LEU A 20 -42.73 -9.54 15.95
C LEU A 20 -41.29 -9.23 15.55
N LEU A 21 -40.31 -9.62 16.38
CA LEU A 21 -38.90 -9.45 16.06
C LEU A 21 -38.52 -10.27 14.81
N ALA A 22 -38.93 -11.54 14.75
CA ALA A 22 -38.65 -12.39 13.59
C ALA A 22 -39.27 -11.83 12.30
N LEU A 23 -40.51 -11.32 12.37
CA LEU A 23 -41.19 -10.71 11.24
C LEU A 23 -40.48 -9.44 10.76
N THR A 24 -40.05 -8.57 11.69
CA THR A 24 -39.33 -7.34 11.32
C THR A 24 -37.99 -7.63 10.66
N VAL A 25 -37.22 -8.60 11.20
CA VAL A 25 -35.97 -9.07 10.58
C VAL A 25 -36.21 -9.62 9.18
N LEU A 26 -37.26 -10.42 8.99
CA LEU A 26 -37.59 -11.01 7.69
C LEU A 26 -37.98 -9.94 6.66
N LEU A 27 -38.75 -8.93 7.06
CA LEU A 27 -39.11 -7.81 6.19
C LEU A 27 -37.89 -6.97 5.79
N LEU A 28 -36.97 -6.69 6.73
CA LEU A 28 -35.73 -5.98 6.45
C LEU A 28 -34.85 -6.77 5.48
N TYR A 29 -34.71 -8.08 5.68
CA TYR A 29 -33.96 -8.95 4.79
C TYR A 29 -34.55 -8.96 3.37
N ALA A 30 -35.87 -9.08 3.24
CA ALA A 30 -36.55 -9.05 1.95
C ALA A 30 -36.34 -7.71 1.21
N ALA A 31 -36.41 -6.58 1.94
CA ALA A 31 -36.17 -5.26 1.38
C ALA A 31 -34.73 -5.09 0.88
N GLN A 32 -33.74 -5.54 1.67
CA GLN A 32 -32.33 -5.52 1.28
C GLN A 32 -32.07 -6.38 0.03
N ARG A 33 -32.62 -7.60 0.00
CA ARG A 33 -32.47 -8.52 -1.14
C ARG A 33 -33.10 -7.95 -2.41
N LYS A 34 -34.29 -7.33 -2.31
CA LYS A 34 -34.94 -6.66 -3.44
C LYS A 34 -34.06 -5.53 -3.98
N ARG A 35 -33.51 -4.68 -3.11
CA ARG A 35 -32.61 -3.60 -3.50
C ARG A 35 -31.35 -4.13 -4.18
N ALA A 36 -30.73 -5.18 -3.63
CA ALA A 36 -29.54 -5.79 -4.21
C ALA A 36 -29.81 -6.34 -5.63
N LEU A 37 -30.94 -7.01 -5.83
CA LEU A 37 -31.34 -7.53 -7.14
C LEU A 37 -31.64 -6.41 -8.15
N THR A 38 -32.31 -5.34 -7.73
CA THR A 38 -32.55 -4.17 -8.60
C THR A 38 -31.24 -3.51 -9.02
N VAL A 39 -30.30 -3.32 -8.08
CA VAL A 39 -28.98 -2.74 -8.39
C VAL A 39 -28.17 -3.65 -9.31
N ALA A 40 -28.21 -4.97 -9.10
CA ALA A 40 -27.52 -5.92 -9.96
C ALA A 40 -28.06 -5.90 -11.40
N ARG A 41 -29.39 -5.81 -11.58
CA ARG A 41 -30.02 -5.65 -12.90
C ARG A 41 -29.60 -4.36 -13.58
N LEU A 42 -29.72 -3.22 -12.89
CA LEU A 42 -29.31 -1.92 -13.43
C LEU A 42 -27.83 -1.91 -13.81
N ARG A 43 -26.95 -2.54 -13.02
CA ARG A 43 -25.52 -2.70 -13.37
C ARG A 43 -25.27 -3.57 -14.59
N ALA A 44 -26.14 -4.54 -14.86
CA ALA A 44 -26.03 -5.39 -16.04
C ALA A 44 -26.47 -4.65 -17.32
N GLU A 45 -27.36 -3.66 -17.19
CA GLU A 45 -27.84 -2.82 -18.30
C GLU A 45 -26.86 -1.71 -18.68
N ILE A 46 -25.87 -1.37 -17.83
CA ILE A 46 -24.84 -0.39 -18.17
C ILE A 46 -23.87 -1.03 -19.18
N PRO A 47 -23.77 -0.51 -20.42
CA PRO A 47 -22.85 -1.03 -21.42
C PRO A 47 -21.41 -0.85 -20.94
N ARG A 48 -20.67 -1.96 -20.85
CA ARG A 48 -19.29 -1.99 -20.33
C ARG A 48 -18.23 -1.59 -21.37
N GLU A 49 -18.57 -1.70 -22.65
CA GLU A 49 -17.60 -1.57 -23.75
C GLU A 49 -17.59 -0.17 -24.35
N ALA A 50 -18.75 0.47 -24.48
CA ALA A 50 -18.86 1.84 -24.95
C ALA A 50 -20.14 2.47 -24.40
N MET A 51 -20.03 3.64 -23.78
CA MET A 51 -21.20 4.44 -23.43
C MET A 51 -21.71 5.10 -24.73
N PRO A 52 -22.93 4.78 -25.22
CA PRO A 52 -23.45 5.35 -26.45
C PRO A 52 -23.89 6.79 -26.18
N LEU A 53 -22.96 7.74 -26.29
CA LEU A 53 -23.24 9.17 -26.16
C LEU A 53 -23.59 9.73 -27.54
N ALA A 54 -24.85 10.08 -27.72
CA ALA A 54 -25.30 10.77 -28.92
C ALA A 54 -24.93 12.26 -28.85
N ARG A 55 -24.76 12.89 -30.02
CA ARG A 55 -24.49 14.33 -30.11
C ARG A 55 -25.61 15.20 -29.51
N THR A 56 -26.81 14.64 -29.40
CA THR A 56 -28.01 15.28 -28.83
C THR A 56 -28.00 15.32 -27.30
N ASP A 57 -27.19 14.49 -26.65
CA ASP A 57 -27.22 14.32 -25.19
C ASP A 57 -26.50 15.45 -24.45
N MET A 58 -25.83 16.33 -25.19
CA MET A 58 -25.06 17.43 -24.61
C MET A 58 -24.89 18.63 -25.55
N PRO A 59 -24.63 19.84 -25.00
CA PRO A 59 -24.27 20.99 -25.80
C PRO A 59 -23.05 20.72 -26.69
N ARG A 60 -23.08 21.26 -27.92
CA ARG A 60 -22.06 21.00 -28.95
C ARG A 60 -20.62 21.19 -28.48
N ARG A 61 -20.36 22.19 -27.62
CA ARG A 61 -19.02 22.47 -27.06
C ARG A 61 -18.53 21.35 -26.15
N MET A 62 -19.42 20.78 -25.34
CA MET A 62 -19.11 19.68 -24.42
C MET A 62 -18.85 18.39 -25.19
N TYR A 63 -19.67 18.11 -26.21
CA TYR A 63 -19.45 16.96 -27.11
C TYR A 63 -18.08 17.02 -27.79
N GLN A 64 -17.71 18.20 -28.31
CA GLN A 64 -16.43 18.41 -28.95
C GLN A 64 -15.26 18.25 -27.98
N ALA A 65 -15.35 18.80 -26.77
CA ALA A 65 -14.33 18.65 -25.74
C ALA A 65 -14.11 17.17 -25.38
N MET A 66 -15.20 16.42 -25.18
CA MET A 66 -15.14 14.99 -24.86
C MET A 66 -14.53 14.16 -26.00
N VAL A 67 -14.97 14.38 -27.25
CA VAL A 67 -14.39 13.68 -28.42
C VAL A 67 -12.91 14.02 -28.56
N ASN A 68 -12.51 15.27 -28.34
CA ASN A 68 -11.10 15.66 -28.40
C ASN A 68 -10.26 14.96 -27.32
N GLU A 69 -10.75 14.83 -26.09
CA GLU A 69 -10.06 14.08 -25.03
C GLU A 69 -9.99 12.59 -25.34
N LEU A 70 -11.06 11.97 -25.86
CA LEU A 70 -11.05 10.58 -26.30
C LEU A 70 -10.02 10.32 -27.40
N VAL A 71 -9.97 11.21 -28.40
CA VAL A 71 -8.96 11.14 -29.48
C VAL A 71 -7.56 11.33 -28.91
N ARG A 72 -7.37 12.25 -27.96
CA ARG A 72 -6.09 12.48 -27.29
C ARG A 72 -5.64 11.24 -26.51
N GLU A 73 -6.50 10.64 -25.71
CA GLU A 73 -6.21 9.40 -24.98
C GLU A 73 -5.84 8.26 -25.93
N HIS A 74 -6.60 8.11 -27.03
CA HIS A 74 -6.33 7.08 -28.02
C HIS A 74 -4.97 7.30 -28.68
N ARG A 75 -4.62 8.56 -28.99
CA ARG A 75 -3.30 8.92 -29.52
C ARG A 75 -2.19 8.66 -28.52
N ILE A 76 -2.39 8.97 -27.24
CA ILE A 76 -1.42 8.67 -26.18
C ILE A 76 -1.22 7.16 -26.10
N LYS A 77 -2.29 6.38 -25.99
CA LYS A 77 -2.22 4.91 -25.94
C LYS A 77 -1.56 4.30 -27.17
N ALA A 78 -1.86 4.82 -28.35
CA ALA A 78 -1.21 4.38 -29.60
C ALA A 78 0.27 4.78 -29.67
N SER A 79 0.67 5.86 -28.99
CA SER A 79 2.07 6.30 -28.90
C SER A 79 2.87 5.63 -27.79
N LEU A 80 2.21 4.94 -26.86
CA LEU A 80 2.88 4.12 -25.85
C LEU A 80 3.42 2.87 -26.56
N VAL A 81 4.72 2.89 -26.85
CA VAL A 81 5.45 1.68 -27.21
C VAL A 81 5.65 0.91 -25.90
N PRO A 82 5.18 -0.35 -25.78
CA PRO A 82 5.55 -1.17 -24.65
C PRO A 82 7.08 -1.23 -24.59
N GLU A 83 7.67 -0.89 -23.45
CA GLU A 83 9.10 -1.07 -23.25
C GLU A 83 9.47 -2.51 -23.59
N SER A 84 10.61 -2.67 -24.25
CA SER A 84 11.13 -3.97 -24.67
C SER A 84 11.04 -4.95 -23.50
N PRO A 85 10.59 -6.21 -23.69
CA PRO A 85 10.66 -7.21 -22.63
C PRO A 85 12.13 -7.40 -22.23
N GLY A 86 12.55 -6.73 -21.16
CA GLY A 86 13.95 -6.64 -20.75
C GLY A 86 14.43 -5.22 -20.40
N GLU A 87 13.68 -4.16 -20.70
CA GLU A 87 13.90 -2.80 -20.17
C GLU A 87 12.80 -2.48 -19.16
N GLY A 88 12.82 -3.18 -18.02
CA GLY A 88 11.94 -2.88 -16.89
C GLY A 88 12.27 -1.55 -16.20
N ASP A 89 11.23 -0.99 -15.59
CA ASP A 89 11.16 0.29 -14.86
C ASP A 89 12.35 0.49 -13.89
N ASN A 90 13.00 1.66 -13.98
CA ASN A 90 14.19 2.00 -13.21
C ASN A 90 13.85 2.09 -11.71
N GLY A 91 14.10 1.02 -10.96
CA GLY A 91 13.80 0.94 -9.52
C GLY A 91 13.35 -0.43 -9.03
N TRP A 92 13.07 -1.38 -9.93
CA TRP A 92 12.74 -2.76 -9.61
C TRP A 92 13.85 -3.73 -10.00
N GLY A 93 14.13 -4.67 -9.10
CA GLY A 93 15.05 -5.77 -9.34
C GLY A 93 14.46 -6.82 -10.27
N ARG A 94 15.36 -7.59 -10.91
CA ARG A 94 15.06 -8.58 -11.93
C ARG A 94 15.68 -9.92 -11.57
N SER A 95 15.11 -10.98 -12.13
CA SER A 95 15.77 -12.28 -12.22
C SER A 95 16.92 -12.16 -13.23
N ALA A 96 18.17 -12.24 -12.76
CA ALA A 96 19.34 -12.37 -13.62
C ALA A 96 19.73 -13.86 -13.74
N PRO A 97 20.06 -14.38 -14.94
CA PRO A 97 20.45 -15.79 -15.11
C PRO A 97 21.66 -16.18 -14.26
N ASP A 98 22.61 -15.25 -14.13
CA ASP A 98 23.91 -15.45 -13.45
C ASP A 98 24.06 -14.59 -12.19
N GLY A 99 22.97 -14.00 -11.68
CA GLY A 99 23.00 -13.03 -10.58
C GLY A 99 21.98 -13.33 -9.48
N PRO A 100 22.02 -12.59 -8.36
CA PRO A 100 21.02 -12.71 -7.32
C PRO A 100 19.64 -12.41 -7.90
N ASN A 101 18.67 -13.27 -7.59
CA ASN A 101 17.30 -13.04 -8.00
C ASN A 101 16.72 -11.88 -7.19
N LEU A 102 16.64 -10.70 -7.81
CA LEU A 102 16.07 -9.49 -7.21
C LEU A 102 14.63 -9.23 -7.71
N GLU A 103 13.99 -10.23 -8.32
CA GLU A 103 12.63 -10.11 -8.83
C GLU A 103 11.65 -9.71 -7.71
N GLY A 104 10.86 -8.66 -7.96
CA GLY A 104 9.90 -8.13 -6.99
C GLY A 104 10.52 -7.25 -5.90
N VAL A 105 11.83 -6.98 -5.93
CA VAL A 105 12.46 -6.04 -4.99
C VAL A 105 12.40 -4.63 -5.57
N HIS A 106 11.65 -3.72 -4.93
CA HIS A 106 11.74 -2.30 -5.23
C HIS A 106 12.90 -1.67 -4.44
N PHE A 107 13.97 -1.28 -5.12
CA PHE A 107 15.24 -0.88 -4.52
C PHE A 107 15.08 0.24 -3.49
N LYS A 108 14.41 1.34 -3.86
CA LYS A 108 14.24 2.48 -2.95
C LYS A 108 13.43 2.12 -1.71
N THR A 109 12.39 1.30 -1.86
CA THR A 109 11.58 0.86 -0.72
C THR A 109 12.33 -0.11 0.18
N SER A 110 13.12 -1.01 -0.40
CA SER A 110 13.99 -1.93 0.35
C SER A 110 15.02 -1.15 1.18
N ILE A 111 15.74 -0.22 0.55
CA ILE A 111 16.71 0.66 1.21
C ILE A 111 16.02 1.49 2.31
N ALA A 112 14.90 2.13 2.01
CA ALA A 112 14.19 2.99 2.97
C ALA A 112 13.61 2.23 4.19
N LYS A 113 13.48 0.90 4.10
CA LYS A 113 13.03 0.04 5.21
C LYS A 113 14.18 -0.70 5.91
N SER A 114 15.40 -0.60 5.40
CA SER A 114 16.57 -1.33 5.93
C SER A 114 16.85 -1.06 7.41
N TYR A 115 16.55 0.14 7.90
CA TYR A 115 16.75 0.51 9.31
C TYR A 115 15.96 -0.39 10.28
N LEU A 116 14.82 -0.95 9.86
CA LEU A 116 14.03 -1.90 10.66
C LEU A 116 14.80 -3.20 10.91
N VAL A 117 15.61 -3.62 9.93
CA VAL A 117 16.43 -4.82 10.06
C VAL A 117 17.65 -4.55 10.94
N LEU A 118 18.26 -3.36 10.83
CA LEU A 118 19.32 -2.94 11.76
C LEU A 118 18.82 -2.86 13.19
N GLU A 119 17.62 -2.33 13.41
CA GLU A 119 16.97 -2.28 14.72
C GLU A 119 16.80 -3.67 15.31
N GLU A 120 16.26 -4.62 14.53
CA GLU A 120 16.08 -5.98 15.01
C GLU A 120 17.43 -6.65 15.29
N ALA A 121 18.41 -6.50 14.38
CA ALA A 121 19.75 -7.04 14.56
C ALA A 121 20.45 -6.50 15.81
N ALA A 122 20.34 -5.20 16.08
CA ALA A 122 20.92 -4.56 17.27
C ALA A 122 20.16 -4.92 18.55
N SER A 123 18.88 -5.29 18.46
CA SER A 123 18.07 -5.65 19.62
C SER A 123 18.42 -7.03 20.20
N VAL A 124 19.00 -7.92 19.39
CA VAL A 124 19.43 -9.26 19.82
C VAL A 124 20.54 -9.18 20.89
N PRO A 125 21.68 -8.51 20.65
CA PRO A 125 22.72 -8.35 21.68
C PRO A 125 22.33 -7.35 22.76
N ARG A 126 21.51 -6.34 22.44
CA ARG A 126 21.10 -5.28 23.39
C ARG A 126 19.61 -4.95 23.24
N PRO A 127 18.72 -5.55 24.06
CA PRO A 127 17.25 -5.39 23.93
C PRO A 127 16.70 -3.96 24.09
N GLY A 128 17.53 -2.99 24.49
CA GLY A 128 17.17 -1.58 24.63
C GLY A 128 17.36 -0.72 23.38
N THR A 129 17.91 -1.26 22.28
CA THR A 129 18.30 -0.49 21.08
C THR A 129 17.14 -0.16 20.11
N ARG A 130 15.88 -0.36 20.52
CA ARG A 130 14.70 -0.15 19.64
C ARG A 130 14.50 1.33 19.27
N HIS A 131 14.08 1.57 18.03
CA HIS A 131 13.96 2.89 17.40
C HIS A 131 12.91 3.80 18.05
N ARG A 132 12.09 3.30 18.98
CA ARG A 132 11.15 4.12 19.76
C ARG A 132 11.84 5.26 20.51
N ASP A 133 13.15 5.17 20.76
CA ASP A 133 13.92 6.19 21.46
C ASP A 133 14.65 7.19 20.53
N PHE A 134 14.66 6.97 19.21
CA PHE A 134 15.40 7.81 18.24
C PHE A 134 14.45 8.55 17.28
N ARG A 135 14.80 9.81 16.94
CA ARG A 135 13.96 10.68 16.09
C ARG A 135 14.30 10.59 14.60
N SER A 136 15.51 10.15 14.25
CA SER A 136 15.97 10.02 12.87
C SER A 136 16.92 8.82 12.68
N VAL A 137 17.10 8.39 11.42
CA VAL A 137 18.08 7.35 11.08
C VAL A 137 19.51 7.80 11.37
N ARG A 138 19.80 9.10 11.28
CA ARG A 138 21.10 9.68 11.69
C ARG A 138 21.35 9.50 13.17
N ASP A 139 20.38 9.87 14.01
CA ASP A 139 20.48 9.70 15.47
C ASP A 139 20.62 8.22 15.84
N PHE A 140 19.88 7.35 15.15
CA PHE A 140 19.95 5.92 15.35
C PHE A 140 21.33 5.34 14.98
N MET A 141 21.90 5.74 13.85
CA MET A 141 23.26 5.32 13.47
C MET A 141 24.32 5.84 14.44
N ALA A 142 24.23 7.10 14.87
CA ALA A 142 25.13 7.65 15.88
C ALA A 142 25.07 6.84 17.19
N TYR A 143 23.86 6.46 17.62
CA TYR A 143 23.68 5.57 18.76
C TYR A 143 24.30 4.18 18.51
N LEU A 144 24.08 3.57 17.34
CA LEU A 144 24.70 2.29 17.00
C LEU A 144 26.24 2.36 17.07
N GLN A 145 26.85 3.45 16.62
CA GLN A 145 28.30 3.62 16.75
C GLN A 145 28.78 3.71 18.20
N THR A 146 27.98 4.31 19.10
CA THR A 146 28.31 4.35 20.54
C THR A 146 28.21 2.97 21.19
N GLU A 147 27.23 2.17 20.78
CA GLU A 147 27.00 0.84 21.35
C GLU A 147 27.94 -0.21 20.73
N PHE A 148 28.26 -0.06 19.44
CA PHE A 148 29.08 -0.95 18.62
C PHE A 148 30.23 -0.16 17.97
N PRO A 149 31.36 0.02 18.68
CA PRO A 149 32.52 0.78 18.18
C PRO A 149 33.18 0.18 16.92
N GLY A 150 32.77 -1.02 16.51
CA GLY A 150 33.20 -1.66 15.27
C GLY A 150 32.60 -1.03 14.01
N ILE A 151 31.61 -0.14 14.13
CA ILE A 151 31.02 0.61 13.02
C ILE A 151 31.84 1.88 12.80
N ALA A 152 32.64 1.90 11.74
CA ALA A 152 33.45 3.05 11.38
C ALA A 152 32.59 4.23 10.85
N ASP A 153 33.09 5.45 11.02
CA ASP A 153 32.37 6.69 10.65
C ASP A 153 32.05 6.78 9.17
N ASP A 154 32.97 6.34 8.32
CA ASP A 154 32.80 6.29 6.86
C ASP A 154 31.69 5.31 6.46
N LEU A 155 31.63 4.14 7.09
CA LEU A 155 30.60 3.14 6.86
C LEU A 155 29.21 3.64 7.27
N ALA A 156 29.12 4.29 8.43
CA ALA A 156 27.87 4.89 8.91
C ALA A 156 27.40 6.05 8.00
N GLN A 157 28.33 6.89 7.57
CA GLN A 157 28.06 8.00 6.65
C GLN A 157 27.55 7.48 5.30
N ASP A 158 28.22 6.49 4.70
CA ASP A 158 27.84 5.91 3.40
C ASP A 158 26.46 5.26 3.47
N TYR A 159 26.12 4.58 4.58
CA TYR A 159 24.76 4.07 4.80
C TYR A 159 23.71 5.19 4.86
N ILE A 160 23.96 6.25 5.64
CA ILE A 160 23.03 7.38 5.77
C ILE A 160 22.81 8.06 4.43
N GLU A 161 23.87 8.31 3.66
CA GLU A 161 23.79 8.98 2.36
C GLU A 161 22.98 8.16 1.36
N GLN A 162 23.22 6.84 1.29
CA GLN A 162 22.46 5.96 0.41
C GLN A 162 20.98 5.85 0.84
N TYR A 163 20.73 5.78 2.15
CA TYR A 163 19.38 5.80 2.71
C TYR A 163 18.61 7.08 2.37
N GLU A 164 19.24 8.25 2.59
CA GLU A 164 18.62 9.54 2.30
C GLU A 164 18.41 9.76 0.81
N ARG A 165 19.38 9.34 -0.03
CA ARG A 165 19.24 9.37 -1.49
C ARG A 165 18.06 8.51 -1.95
N ALA A 166 17.88 7.32 -1.36
CA ALA A 166 16.76 6.44 -1.67
C ALA A 166 15.41 6.99 -1.21
N ARG A 167 15.36 7.66 -0.05
CA ARG A 167 14.11 8.15 0.55
C ARG A 167 13.65 9.50 0.00
N PHE A 168 14.58 10.42 -0.26
CA PHE A 168 14.26 11.82 -0.53
C PHE A 168 14.63 12.28 -1.94
N SER A 169 15.52 11.59 -2.65
CA SER A 169 15.91 12.03 -3.99
C SER A 169 14.90 11.56 -5.05
N PRO A 170 14.68 12.35 -6.12
CA PRO A 170 13.83 11.96 -7.23
C PRO A 170 14.49 10.96 -8.18
N TYR A 171 15.81 10.73 -8.05
CA TYR A 171 16.56 9.89 -8.97
C TYR A 171 16.19 8.41 -8.82
N PRO A 172 16.18 7.65 -9.94
CA PRO A 172 16.04 6.20 -9.90
C PRO A 172 17.28 5.56 -9.28
N PHE A 173 17.10 4.36 -8.74
CA PHE A 173 18.18 3.48 -8.29
C PHE A 173 18.32 2.34 -9.30
N ASP A 174 19.55 2.04 -9.69
CA ASP A 174 19.85 0.88 -10.50
C ASP A 174 20.33 -0.30 -9.63
N VAL A 175 20.65 -1.42 -10.29
CA VAL A 175 21.15 -2.62 -9.64
C VAL A 175 22.52 -2.38 -8.98
N ASN A 176 23.36 -1.52 -9.55
CA ASN A 176 24.70 -1.24 -9.02
C ASN A 176 24.62 -0.43 -7.73
N ASP A 177 23.79 0.61 -7.71
CA ASP A 177 23.44 1.39 -6.53
C ASP A 177 22.91 0.47 -5.42
N TYR A 178 22.00 -0.45 -5.76
CA TYR A 178 21.44 -1.40 -4.79
C TYR A 178 22.49 -2.38 -4.25
N ASN A 179 23.36 -2.91 -5.11
CA ASN A 179 24.42 -3.83 -4.70
C ASN A 179 25.45 -3.14 -3.80
N ARG A 180 25.81 -1.89 -4.11
CA ARG A 180 26.68 -1.07 -3.26
C ARG A 180 26.03 -0.84 -1.90
N PHE A 181 24.75 -0.48 -1.87
CA PHE A 181 24.01 -0.33 -0.62
C PHE A 181 24.03 -1.62 0.19
N MET A 182 23.74 -2.75 -0.44
CA MET A 182 23.68 -4.04 0.24
C MET A 182 25.04 -4.46 0.83
N ALA A 183 26.14 -4.16 0.15
CA ALA A 183 27.48 -4.39 0.71
C ALA A 183 27.71 -3.58 2.00
N THR A 184 27.46 -2.27 1.96
CA THR A 184 27.55 -1.38 3.14
C THR A 184 26.64 -1.86 4.27
N PHE A 185 25.39 -2.21 3.94
CA PHE A 185 24.38 -2.66 4.90
C PHE A 185 24.77 -3.98 5.58
N LEU A 186 25.23 -4.96 4.82
CA LEU A 186 25.65 -6.26 5.38
C LEU A 186 26.88 -6.11 6.28
N GLU A 187 27.83 -5.25 5.92
CA GLU A 187 28.99 -4.96 6.77
C GLU A 187 28.56 -4.36 8.12
N ILE A 188 27.60 -3.43 8.12
CA ILE A 188 27.05 -2.89 9.38
C ILE A 188 26.40 -3.98 10.22
N VAL A 189 25.60 -4.86 9.60
CA VAL A 189 24.95 -5.97 10.31
C VAL A 189 25.99 -6.92 10.92
N GLU A 190 27.07 -7.21 10.20
CA GLU A 190 28.17 -8.05 10.71
C GLU A 190 28.86 -7.43 11.93
N ARG A 191 29.02 -6.10 11.97
CA ARG A 191 29.64 -5.40 13.12
C ARG A 191 28.73 -5.28 14.34
N ILE A 192 27.43 -5.55 14.19
CA ILE A 192 26.45 -5.55 15.27
C ILE A 192 26.36 -6.92 15.98
N GLN A 193 26.63 -8.02 15.25
CA GLN A 193 26.61 -9.39 15.77
C GLN A 193 27.85 -9.72 16.62
#